data_AF-A0A935RF64-F1
#
_entry.id   AF-A0A935RF64-F1
#
_cell.length_a   1.000
_cell.length_b   1.000
_cell.length_c   1.000
_cell.angle_alpha   90.00
_cell.angle_beta   90.00
_cell.angle_gamma   90.00
#
_symmetry.space_group_name_H-M   'P 1'
#
loop_
_entity.id
_entity.type
_entity.pdbx_description
1 polymer ?
#
loop_
_entity_poly.entity_id
_entity_poly.type
_entity_poly.pdbx_seq_one_letter_code
_entity_poly.pdbx_strand_id
1 'polypeptide(L)'
;MTSDQIPANPDPGPAPAGNPTPATAPAATRAWRDRAGLWPALAAALAAVLGHLPVLGAWWCRDDWGLLARAAGLLESAPGFPARWLSQHAYWHATWPLFGLEPAPHAVIRLALHAAAALLVVRLGRRGGLAPTAAAVAGFLFAASPLAFTPLYWAAGIQELLAATLALLAVDRWLAAREGGRREIAVATLAAVGSLLAKEAGLGLGLLLGALLAAGAGPRRTDRRSAIVALAVMLAAAGGAAVLAWRHFDSSVGAAYETGTLGGALLNLAFAARWLALPGPLVDATPSWAAVALGGALLAAWAVWGVIAWRRGRRLVLASLAGSLLALAPVLPLKHHLAPYMAYLAVAGWALLLATLLPQRLPRPRAAIVAGLVACAAWGLFTTRTVLTRRNELGLPADDIVRATSLSWEARSVLRGVDGMGGGQAVRQIALLQVPAGPGALEHAQRYGERWAGRTDLHEALGGDLGPRLMVPAGVQVRWLNGLVTAPDSALVLVETGTGLRPWGRTGQAALYAALTDVGLGNFERARAHILRAAGLGGRSIAFACDEGLLPIPLALVTQQSEPFIDWTVGLLATGASRIEVGGIQDIYFNLLCACTGRSVEELTRGSRVLLPGDPPAADAPRD
;
A
#
# COMPACT_ATOMS: atom_id res chain seq x y z
N MET A 1 -52.22 15.12 89.92
CA MET A 1 -51.95 15.29 88.49
C MET A 1 -50.45 15.20 88.31
N THR A 2 -50.01 14.08 87.76
CA THR A 2 -48.64 13.57 87.74
C THR A 2 -47.81 14.26 86.65
N SER A 3 -46.57 14.61 87.03
CA SER A 3 -45.52 15.18 86.20
C SER A 3 -44.83 14.06 85.42
N ASP A 4 -44.88 14.15 84.08
CA ASP A 4 -44.17 13.24 83.18
C ASP A 4 -42.67 13.56 83.15
N GLN A 5 -41.85 12.56 83.53
CA GLN A 5 -40.40 12.58 83.41
C GLN A 5 -40.00 12.03 82.04
N ILE A 6 -39.25 12.85 81.28
CA ILE A 6 -38.58 12.46 80.04
C ILE A 6 -37.34 11.62 80.40
N PRO A 7 -37.15 10.41 79.83
CA PRO A 7 -35.97 9.60 80.10
C PRO A 7 -34.72 10.19 79.43
N ALA A 8 -33.62 10.22 80.19
CA ALA A 8 -32.30 10.67 79.76
C ALA A 8 -31.74 9.77 78.63
N ASN A 9 -31.13 10.42 77.63
CA ASN A 9 -30.43 9.78 76.52
C ASN A 9 -29.19 9.02 77.04
N PRO A 10 -28.96 7.75 76.66
CA PRO A 10 -27.76 7.02 77.05
C PRO A 10 -26.50 7.60 76.40
N ASP A 11 -25.42 7.62 77.17
CA ASP A 11 -24.08 8.07 76.75
C ASP A 11 -23.62 7.39 75.44
N PRO A 12 -23.04 8.15 74.48
CA PRO A 12 -22.43 7.56 73.30
C PRO A 12 -21.19 6.76 73.71
N GLY A 13 -21.28 5.43 73.59
CA GLY A 13 -20.16 4.52 73.85
C GLY A 13 -18.91 4.84 73.02
N PRO A 14 -17.72 4.38 73.48
CA PRO A 14 -16.44 4.67 72.84
C PRO A 14 -16.41 4.20 71.38
N ALA A 15 -15.97 5.10 70.49
CA ALA A 15 -15.86 4.82 69.06
C ALA A 15 -15.03 3.55 68.82
N PRO A 16 -15.49 2.61 67.96
CA PRO A 16 -14.76 1.38 67.68
C PRO A 16 -13.37 1.70 67.15
N ALA A 17 -12.35 1.08 67.75
CA ALA A 17 -10.96 1.21 67.34
C ALA A 17 -10.84 1.01 65.83
N GLY A 18 -10.42 2.07 65.11
CA GLY A 18 -10.37 2.07 63.66
C GLY A 18 -9.52 0.90 63.15
N ASN A 19 -10.09 0.09 62.26
CA ASN A 19 -9.36 -0.99 61.60
C ASN A 19 -8.05 -0.42 61.01
N PRO A 20 -6.89 -1.01 61.33
CA PRO A 20 -5.61 -0.54 60.85
C PRO A 20 -5.67 -0.47 59.32
N THR A 21 -5.39 0.71 58.78
CA THR A 21 -5.33 0.94 57.34
C THR A 21 -4.29 -0.06 56.79
N PRO A 22 -4.64 -0.94 55.83
CA PRO A 22 -3.73 -1.96 55.36
C PRO A 22 -2.44 -1.29 54.88
N ALA A 23 -1.34 -1.59 55.58
CA ALA A 23 -0.03 -1.03 55.29
C ALA A 23 0.27 -1.19 53.80
N THR A 24 0.48 -0.08 53.11
CA THR A 24 0.81 -0.06 51.69
C THR A 24 2.03 -0.93 51.45
N ALA A 25 1.85 -2.03 50.71
CA ALA A 25 2.94 -2.96 50.41
C ALA A 25 4.15 -2.21 49.82
N PRO A 26 5.38 -2.55 50.25
CA PRO A 26 6.60 -1.80 49.95
C PRO A 26 6.85 -1.69 48.44
N ALA A 27 7.32 -0.51 47.99
CA ALA A 27 7.53 -0.16 46.59
C ALA A 27 8.34 -1.22 45.79
N ALA A 28 9.28 -1.90 46.44
CA ALA A 28 10.06 -3.00 45.85
C ALA A 28 9.18 -4.14 45.30
N THR A 29 8.09 -4.51 45.99
CA THR A 29 7.19 -5.59 45.53
C THR A 29 6.37 -5.21 44.29
N ARG A 30 6.17 -3.92 43.99
CA ARG A 30 5.54 -3.48 42.74
C ARG A 30 6.50 -3.61 41.56
N ALA A 31 7.74 -3.16 41.72
CA ALA A 31 8.76 -3.23 40.67
C ALA A 31 9.04 -4.67 40.18
N TRP A 32 9.04 -5.65 41.09
CA TRP A 32 9.20 -7.06 40.73
C TRP A 32 7.98 -7.64 39.98
N ARG A 33 6.75 -7.24 40.36
CA ARG A 33 5.53 -7.64 39.64
C ARG A 33 5.50 -7.06 38.22
N ASP A 34 6.05 -5.87 38.02
CA ASP A 34 6.13 -5.25 36.70
C ASP A 34 7.10 -5.99 35.76
N ARG A 35 8.22 -6.51 36.26
CA ARG A 35 9.17 -7.30 35.44
C ARG A 35 8.58 -8.63 34.96
N ALA A 36 7.85 -9.34 35.82
CA ALA A 36 7.19 -10.60 35.43
C ALA A 36 6.11 -10.39 34.36
N GLY A 37 5.53 -9.19 34.27
CA GLY A 37 4.57 -8.80 33.24
C GLY A 37 5.18 -8.45 31.89
N LEU A 38 6.50 -8.25 31.80
CA LEU A 38 7.17 -7.83 30.57
C LEU A 38 7.38 -8.99 29.59
N TRP A 39 7.68 -10.18 30.10
CA TRP A 39 7.96 -11.36 29.27
C TRP A 39 6.86 -11.69 28.26
N PRO A 40 5.56 -11.80 28.62
CA PRO A 40 4.51 -12.10 27.64
C PRO A 40 4.39 -11.02 26.55
N ALA A 41 4.70 -9.76 26.88
CA ALA A 41 4.66 -8.65 25.95
C ALA A 41 5.85 -8.69 24.97
N LEU A 42 7.04 -9.04 25.45
CA LEU A 42 8.20 -9.31 24.61
C LEU A 42 8.00 -10.53 23.72
N ALA A 43 7.34 -11.58 24.22
CA ALA A 43 6.99 -12.75 23.41
C ALA A 43 6.03 -12.36 22.27
N ALA A 44 4.99 -11.57 22.54
CA ALA A 44 4.10 -11.08 21.47
C ALA A 44 4.84 -10.22 20.43
N ALA A 45 5.73 -9.33 20.88
CA ALA A 45 6.59 -8.55 19.99
C ALA A 45 7.51 -9.44 19.13
N LEU A 46 8.12 -10.47 19.73
CA LEU A 46 8.97 -11.41 19.00
C LEU A 46 8.16 -12.24 17.99
N ALA A 47 6.94 -12.68 18.33
CA ALA A 47 6.05 -13.36 17.39
C ALA A 47 5.73 -12.47 16.18
N ALA A 48 5.47 -11.18 16.42
CA ALA A 48 5.19 -10.17 15.40
C ALA A 48 6.38 -10.00 14.42
N VAL A 49 7.61 -9.96 14.95
CA VAL A 49 8.84 -9.89 14.14
C VAL A 49 9.04 -11.18 13.34
N LEU A 50 9.05 -12.33 14.02
CA LEU A 50 9.37 -13.63 13.41
C LEU A 50 8.32 -14.05 12.37
N GLY A 51 7.04 -13.82 12.64
CA GLY A 51 5.95 -14.19 11.73
C GLY A 51 5.95 -13.38 10.43
N HIS A 52 6.55 -12.20 10.42
CA HIS A 52 6.53 -11.32 9.26
C HIS A 52 7.91 -11.04 8.67
N LEU A 53 8.94 -11.81 9.00
CA LEU A 53 10.28 -11.67 8.40
C LEU A 53 10.31 -11.58 6.86
N PRO A 54 9.48 -12.31 6.08
CA PRO A 54 9.51 -12.19 4.62
C PRO A 54 9.15 -10.79 4.10
N VAL A 55 8.50 -9.92 4.90
CA VAL A 55 8.20 -8.54 4.48
C VAL A 55 9.45 -7.67 4.35
N LEU A 56 10.60 -8.13 4.84
CA LEU A 56 11.89 -7.47 4.62
C LEU A 56 12.31 -7.50 3.14
N GLY A 57 11.73 -8.38 2.32
CA GLY A 57 11.93 -8.41 0.88
C GLY A 57 11.06 -7.42 0.10
N ALA A 58 10.25 -6.60 0.77
CA ALA A 58 9.43 -5.61 0.11
C ALA A 58 10.26 -4.49 -0.53
N TRP A 59 9.74 -3.95 -1.64
CA TRP A 59 10.31 -2.84 -2.38
C TRP A 59 9.29 -1.71 -2.52
N TRP A 60 9.67 -0.65 -3.21
CA TRP A 60 8.83 0.52 -3.47
C TRP A 60 7.72 0.21 -4.46
N CYS A 61 6.51 0.75 -4.23
CA CYS A 61 5.41 0.71 -5.18
C CYS A 61 4.37 1.82 -4.95
N ARG A 62 3.64 2.20 -6.00
CA ARG A 62 2.48 3.11 -5.94
C ARG A 62 2.82 4.43 -5.23
N ASP A 63 2.07 4.78 -4.17
CA ASP A 63 2.21 6.05 -3.43
C ASP A 63 3.61 6.25 -2.82
N ASP A 64 4.40 5.18 -2.66
CA ASP A 64 5.78 5.26 -2.19
C ASP A 64 6.59 6.24 -3.05
N TRP A 65 6.38 6.23 -4.37
CA TRP A 65 7.10 7.09 -5.30
C TRP A 65 6.78 8.57 -5.13
N GLY A 66 5.53 8.90 -4.85
CA GLY A 66 5.14 10.28 -4.55
C GLY A 66 5.76 10.78 -3.24
N LEU A 67 5.81 9.92 -2.22
CA LEU A 67 6.39 10.24 -0.91
C LEU A 67 7.91 10.41 -0.98
N LEU A 68 8.59 9.50 -1.68
CA LEU A 68 10.04 9.56 -1.93
C LEU A 68 10.40 10.76 -2.81
N ALA A 69 9.66 11.00 -3.90
CA ALA A 69 9.92 12.12 -4.81
C ALA A 69 9.77 13.46 -4.09
N ARG A 70 8.78 13.60 -3.21
CA ARG A 70 8.62 14.79 -2.36
C ARG A 70 9.79 14.95 -1.39
N ALA A 71 10.21 13.88 -0.71
CA ALA A 71 11.35 13.94 0.20
C ALA A 71 12.68 14.23 -0.52
N ALA A 72 12.81 13.80 -1.78
CA ALA A 72 13.93 14.08 -2.67
C ALA A 72 13.90 15.48 -3.30
N GLY A 73 12.84 16.27 -3.09
CA GLY A 73 12.68 17.59 -3.70
C GLY A 73 12.31 17.58 -5.19
N LEU A 74 11.85 16.44 -5.73
CA LEU A 74 11.37 16.32 -7.11
C LEU A 74 9.91 16.74 -7.27
N LEU A 75 9.15 16.75 -6.18
CA LEU A 75 7.77 17.24 -6.12
C LEU A 75 7.66 18.38 -5.13
N GLU A 76 6.98 19.45 -5.54
CA GLU A 76 6.64 20.54 -4.65
C GLU A 76 5.67 20.06 -3.56
N SER A 77 5.87 20.58 -2.34
CA SER A 77 4.90 20.40 -1.27
C SER A 77 3.61 21.14 -1.62
N ALA A 78 2.47 20.46 -1.48
CA ALA A 78 1.18 21.13 -1.63
C ALA A 78 1.13 22.34 -0.66
N PRO A 79 0.58 23.48 -1.09
CA PRO A 79 0.52 24.67 -0.24
C PRO A 79 -0.32 24.40 1.02
N GLY A 80 0.14 24.89 2.17
CA GLY A 80 -0.55 24.76 3.46
C GLY A 80 -0.04 23.60 4.33
N PHE A 81 -0.77 23.31 5.42
CA PHE A 81 -0.45 22.19 6.30
C PHE A 81 -1.05 20.91 5.72
N PRO A 82 -0.24 19.89 5.39
CA PRO A 82 -0.73 18.71 4.70
C PRO A 82 -1.53 17.80 5.63
N ALA A 83 -2.49 17.07 5.06
CA ALA A 83 -3.07 15.91 5.72
C ALA A 83 -1.97 14.86 6.02
N ARG A 84 -2.13 14.09 7.10
CA ARG A 84 -1.19 13.02 7.48
C ARG A 84 0.28 13.47 7.58
N TRP A 85 0.51 14.70 8.06
CA TRP A 85 1.85 15.32 8.12
C TRP A 85 2.94 14.41 8.72
N LEU A 86 2.64 13.66 9.79
CA LEU A 86 3.63 12.82 10.46
C LEU A 86 4.11 11.66 9.55
N SER A 87 3.17 10.96 8.91
CA SER A 87 3.48 9.74 8.15
C SER A 87 3.83 10.01 6.69
N GLN A 88 3.29 11.08 6.09
CA GLN A 88 3.52 11.43 4.68
C GLN A 88 4.63 12.46 4.46
N HIS A 89 4.99 13.25 5.48
CA HIS A 89 6.03 14.28 5.35
C HIS A 89 7.17 14.07 6.34
N ALA A 90 6.90 14.19 7.65
CA ALA A 90 7.95 14.18 8.67
C ALA A 90 8.77 12.88 8.64
N TYR A 91 8.11 11.72 8.52
CA TYR A 91 8.77 10.42 8.38
C TYR A 91 9.70 10.36 7.17
N TRP A 92 9.22 10.73 5.97
CA TRP A 92 9.99 10.63 4.74
C TRP A 92 11.12 11.65 4.64
N HIS A 93 10.90 12.90 5.08
CA HIS A 93 11.97 13.90 5.14
C HIS A 93 13.06 13.54 6.16
N ALA A 94 12.71 12.86 7.26
CA ALA A 94 13.69 12.39 8.22
C ALA A 94 14.48 11.18 7.73
N THR A 95 13.83 10.27 7.00
CA THR A 95 14.43 8.98 6.59
C THR A 95 15.13 9.03 5.23
N TRP A 96 14.67 9.86 4.30
CA TRP A 96 15.30 10.03 2.99
C TRP A 96 16.80 10.36 3.04
N PRO A 97 17.28 11.35 3.82
CA PRO A 97 18.72 11.64 3.89
C PRO A 97 19.53 10.52 4.55
N LEU A 98 18.88 9.62 5.32
CA LEU A 98 19.55 8.52 6.02
C LEU A 98 19.63 7.25 5.15
N PHE A 99 18.58 6.95 4.39
CA PHE A 99 18.41 5.66 3.72
C PHE A 99 18.24 5.77 2.20
N GLY A 100 17.86 6.94 1.68
CA GLY A 100 17.60 7.14 0.26
C GLY A 100 16.61 6.12 -0.30
N LEU A 101 17.03 5.40 -1.35
CA LEU A 101 16.24 4.35 -1.99
C LEU A 101 16.47 2.94 -1.43
N GLU A 102 17.15 2.80 -0.29
CA GLU A 102 17.33 1.51 0.38
C GLU A 102 16.10 1.19 1.27
N PRO A 103 15.25 0.21 0.94
CA PRO A 103 13.99 -0.04 1.65
C PRO A 103 14.15 -0.96 2.84
N ALA A 104 15.24 -1.71 2.98
CA ALA A 104 15.42 -2.60 4.12
C ALA A 104 15.29 -1.85 5.48
N PRO A 105 15.90 -0.66 5.69
CA PRO A 105 15.66 0.16 6.88
C PRO A 105 14.18 0.51 7.09
N HIS A 106 13.46 0.87 6.02
CA HIS A 106 12.03 1.21 6.09
C HIS A 106 11.18 -0.03 6.46
N ALA A 107 11.52 -1.22 5.95
CA ALA A 107 10.88 -2.47 6.34
C ALA A 107 11.13 -2.82 7.82
N VAL A 108 12.37 -2.63 8.31
CA VAL A 108 12.71 -2.84 9.73
C VAL A 108 11.92 -1.91 10.65
N ILE A 109 11.80 -0.61 10.31
CA ILE A 109 11.01 0.35 11.09
C ILE A 109 9.54 -0.08 11.18
N ARG A 110 8.94 -0.47 10.04
CA ARG A 110 7.56 -0.98 10.01
C ARG A 110 7.39 -2.21 10.89
N LEU A 111 8.30 -3.18 10.80
CA LEU A 111 8.27 -4.38 11.62
C LEU A 111 8.41 -4.06 13.12
N ALA A 112 9.28 -3.10 13.48
CA ALA A 112 9.46 -2.64 14.84
C ALA A 112 8.20 -1.96 15.40
N LEU A 113 7.51 -1.15 14.59
CA LEU A 113 6.24 -0.53 14.97
C LEU A 113 5.14 -1.58 15.20
N HIS A 114 5.02 -2.57 14.32
CA HIS A 114 4.07 -3.67 14.50
C HIS A 114 4.34 -4.46 15.79
N ALA A 115 5.61 -4.75 16.08
CA ALA A 115 6.03 -5.40 17.32
C ALA A 115 5.73 -4.54 18.57
N ALA A 116 5.95 -3.23 18.49
CA ALA A 116 5.60 -2.28 19.55
C ALA A 116 4.08 -2.22 19.79
N ALA A 117 3.28 -2.23 18.72
CA ALA A 117 1.83 -2.30 18.82
C ALA A 117 1.36 -3.60 19.49
N ALA A 118 1.90 -4.76 19.11
CA ALA A 118 1.58 -6.04 19.75
C ALA A 118 1.92 -6.04 21.26
N LEU A 119 3.08 -5.49 21.62
CA LEU A 119 3.48 -5.29 23.02
C LEU A 119 2.48 -4.41 23.78
N LEU A 120 2.04 -3.30 23.18
CA LEU A 120 1.06 -2.39 23.76
C LEU A 120 -0.31 -3.05 23.93
N VAL A 121 -0.74 -3.92 23.01
CA VAL A 121 -1.97 -4.72 23.18
C VAL A 121 -1.89 -5.61 24.43
N VAL A 122 -0.76 -6.29 24.66
CA VAL A 122 -0.56 -7.07 25.90
C VAL A 122 -0.66 -6.18 27.13
N ARG A 123 0.00 -5.02 27.12
CA ARG A 123 -0.04 -4.07 28.25
C ARG A 123 -1.45 -3.56 28.53
N LEU A 124 -2.19 -3.19 27.49
CA LEU A 124 -3.58 -2.76 27.60
C LEU A 124 -4.46 -3.86 28.19
N GLY A 125 -4.29 -5.11 27.75
CA GLY A 125 -4.98 -6.26 28.32
C GLY A 125 -4.71 -6.40 29.82
N ARG A 126 -3.44 -6.27 30.25
CA ARG A 126 -3.05 -6.31 31.66
C ARG A 126 -3.67 -5.17 32.47
N ARG A 127 -3.64 -3.94 31.96
CA ARG A 127 -4.27 -2.76 32.60
C ARG A 127 -5.79 -2.88 32.65
N GLY A 128 -6.39 -3.55 31.66
CA GLY A 128 -7.81 -3.88 31.61
C GLY A 128 -8.23 -5.04 32.52
N GLY A 129 -7.29 -5.63 33.29
CA GLY A 129 -7.56 -6.68 34.25
C GLY A 129 -7.50 -8.11 33.70
N LEU A 130 -7.03 -8.32 32.46
CA LEU A 130 -6.83 -9.66 31.93
C LEU A 130 -5.68 -10.37 32.65
N ALA A 131 -5.83 -11.68 32.83
CA ALA A 131 -4.75 -12.55 33.30
C ALA A 131 -3.53 -12.48 32.35
N PRO A 132 -2.30 -12.78 32.81
CA PRO A 132 -1.10 -12.65 31.98
C PRO A 132 -1.17 -13.42 30.68
N THR A 133 -1.71 -14.63 30.72
CA THR A 133 -1.89 -15.51 29.55
C THR A 133 -2.94 -14.96 28.60
N ALA A 134 -4.08 -14.50 29.10
CA ALA A 134 -5.12 -13.88 28.27
C ALA A 134 -4.60 -12.63 27.56
N ALA A 135 -3.90 -11.75 28.29
CA ALA A 135 -3.27 -10.58 27.70
C ALA A 135 -2.21 -10.94 26.64
N ALA A 136 -1.42 -12.00 26.87
CA ALA A 136 -0.48 -12.51 25.88
C ALA A 136 -1.19 -13.00 24.62
N VAL A 137 -2.29 -13.75 24.77
CA VAL A 137 -3.11 -14.20 23.63
C VAL A 137 -3.68 -13.02 22.84
N ALA A 138 -4.11 -11.94 23.50
CA ALA A 138 -4.50 -10.71 22.77
C ALA A 138 -3.34 -10.16 21.92
N GLY A 139 -2.13 -10.07 22.49
CA GLY A 139 -0.94 -9.64 21.74
C GLY A 139 -0.61 -10.57 20.57
N PHE A 140 -0.72 -11.88 20.79
CA PHE A 140 -0.48 -12.91 19.78
C PHE A 140 -1.50 -12.88 18.63
N LEU A 141 -2.80 -12.72 18.94
CA LEU A 141 -3.85 -12.57 17.93
C LEU A 141 -3.64 -11.31 17.08
N PHE A 142 -3.19 -10.20 17.70
CA PHE A 142 -2.83 -9.00 16.98
C PHE A 142 -1.57 -9.18 16.11
N ALA A 143 -0.53 -9.78 16.67
CA ALA A 143 0.75 -10.04 16.02
C ALA A 143 0.63 -11.00 14.82
N ALA A 144 -0.29 -11.96 14.87
CA ALA A 144 -0.50 -12.95 13.82
C ALA A 144 -1.61 -12.56 12.83
N SER A 145 -2.15 -11.34 12.91
CA SER A 145 -3.27 -10.93 12.08
C SER A 145 -2.87 -10.83 10.60
N PRO A 146 -3.62 -11.44 9.66
CA PRO A 146 -3.36 -11.28 8.24
C PRO A 146 -3.49 -9.83 7.76
N LEU A 147 -4.25 -8.99 8.49
CA LEU A 147 -4.42 -7.57 8.18
C LEU A 147 -3.14 -6.75 8.39
N ALA A 148 -2.15 -7.32 9.07
CA ALA A 148 -0.83 -6.71 9.21
C ALA A 148 0.02 -6.82 7.94
N PHE A 149 -0.31 -7.72 7.00
CA PHE A 149 0.52 -7.98 5.82
C PHE A 149 0.74 -6.73 4.96
N THR A 150 -0.34 -6.13 4.44
CA THR A 150 -0.23 -4.96 3.57
C THR A 150 0.52 -3.79 4.22
N PRO A 151 0.24 -3.35 5.47
CA PRO A 151 0.97 -2.24 6.05
C PRO A 151 2.44 -2.55 6.37
N LEU A 152 2.78 -3.84 6.56
CA LEU A 152 4.17 -4.29 6.72
C LEU A 152 4.91 -4.42 5.39
N TYR A 153 4.21 -4.79 4.31
CA TYR A 153 4.81 -5.01 2.99
C TYR A 153 4.87 -3.72 2.16
N TRP A 154 3.83 -2.88 2.16
CA TRP A 154 3.78 -1.59 1.45
C TRP A 154 4.40 -0.43 2.25
N ALA A 155 5.36 0.32 1.70
CA ALA A 155 6.15 1.27 2.50
C ALA A 155 5.31 2.45 3.02
N ALA A 156 4.41 3.00 2.20
CA ALA A 156 3.41 3.99 2.61
C ALA A 156 2.41 3.43 3.65
N GLY A 157 2.36 2.11 3.82
CA GLY A 157 1.68 1.42 4.94
C GLY A 157 2.19 1.83 6.33
N ILE A 158 3.34 2.52 6.42
CA ILE A 158 3.84 3.16 7.65
C ILE A 158 2.79 4.02 8.36
N GLN A 159 1.87 4.64 7.60
CA GLN A 159 0.79 5.45 8.17
C GLN A 159 -0.14 4.65 9.09
N GLU A 160 -0.44 3.39 8.75
CA GLU A 160 -1.26 2.50 9.57
C GLU A 160 -0.54 2.12 10.86
N LEU A 161 0.75 1.79 10.74
CA LEU A 161 1.56 1.29 11.84
C LEU A 161 1.87 2.40 12.85
N LEU A 162 2.21 3.60 12.37
CA LEU A 162 2.39 4.78 13.22
C LEU A 162 1.08 5.15 13.92
N ALA A 163 -0.02 5.27 13.17
CA ALA A 163 -1.32 5.60 13.75
C ALA A 163 -1.73 4.57 14.81
N ALA A 164 -1.63 3.28 14.52
CA ALA A 164 -2.00 2.24 15.46
C ALA A 164 -1.10 2.22 16.71
N THR A 165 0.22 2.30 16.54
CA THR A 165 1.17 2.28 17.67
C THR A 165 0.93 3.48 18.59
N LEU A 166 0.75 4.67 18.02
CA LEU A 166 0.51 5.90 18.77
C LEU A 166 -0.87 5.92 19.42
N ALA A 167 -1.91 5.39 18.76
CA ALA A 167 -3.23 5.22 19.34
C ALA A 167 -3.21 4.29 20.57
N LEU A 168 -2.55 3.13 20.44
CA LEU A 168 -2.40 2.17 21.53
C LEU A 168 -1.57 2.73 22.69
N LEU A 169 -0.51 3.48 22.37
CA LEU A 169 0.28 4.20 23.37
C LEU A 169 -0.58 5.24 24.08
N ALA A 170 -1.40 6.01 23.36
CA ALA A 170 -2.29 7.01 23.95
C ALA A 170 -3.24 6.37 24.97
N VAL A 171 -3.87 5.25 24.63
CA VAL A 171 -4.76 4.53 25.55
C VAL A 171 -3.99 3.95 26.75
N ASP A 172 -2.79 3.36 26.54
CA ASP A 172 -1.99 2.79 27.62
C ASP A 172 -1.55 3.87 28.63
N ARG A 173 -1.11 5.03 28.12
CA ARG A 173 -0.72 6.20 28.93
C ARG A 173 -1.92 6.83 29.64
N TRP A 174 -3.06 6.92 28.97
CA TRP A 174 -4.30 7.42 29.59
C TRP A 174 -4.72 6.58 30.80
N LEU A 175 -4.65 5.26 30.67
CA LEU A 175 -4.93 4.33 31.78
C LEU A 175 -3.86 4.42 32.88
N ALA A 176 -2.60 4.70 32.52
CA ALA A 176 -1.50 4.91 33.47
C ALA A 176 -1.60 6.22 34.26
N ALA A 177 -2.35 7.21 33.77
CA ALA A 177 -2.50 8.52 34.40
C ALA A 177 -3.11 8.48 35.81
N ARG A 178 -3.78 7.38 36.18
CA ARG A 178 -4.22 7.17 37.57
C ARG A 178 -3.04 7.12 38.54
N GLU A 179 -1.88 6.66 38.09
CA GLU A 179 -0.68 6.50 38.91
C GLU A 179 0.33 7.61 38.62
N GLY A 180 0.58 7.89 37.34
CA GLY A 180 1.58 8.88 36.90
C GLY A 180 1.07 10.32 36.76
N GLY A 181 -0.22 10.58 37.01
CA GLY A 181 -0.80 11.93 37.03
C GLY A 181 -0.70 12.65 35.69
N ARG A 182 -0.42 13.97 35.74
CA ARG A 182 -0.45 14.88 34.58
C ARG A 182 0.56 14.54 33.48
N ARG A 183 1.71 13.96 33.82
CA ARG A 183 2.73 13.57 32.83
C ARG A 183 2.16 12.55 31.85
N GLU A 184 1.52 11.50 32.36
CA GLU A 184 0.94 10.46 31.51
C GLU A 184 -0.23 10.98 30.67
N ILE A 185 -1.01 11.95 31.21
CA ILE A 185 -2.03 12.66 30.42
C ILE A 185 -1.39 13.39 29.24
N ALA A 186 -0.30 14.14 29.47
CA ALA A 186 0.40 14.85 28.40
C ALA A 186 0.96 13.89 27.33
N VAL A 187 1.59 12.77 27.74
CA VAL A 187 2.05 11.76 26.79
C VAL A 187 0.89 11.14 26.01
N ALA A 188 -0.23 10.85 26.68
CA ALA A 188 -1.43 10.34 26.02
C ALA A 188 -1.96 11.33 24.96
N THR A 189 -1.98 12.63 25.29
CA THR A 189 -2.37 13.69 24.35
C THR A 189 -1.44 13.77 23.14
N LEU A 190 -0.13 13.80 23.37
CA LEU A 190 0.86 13.86 22.29
C LEU A 190 0.77 12.62 21.39
N ALA A 191 0.60 11.43 21.97
CA ALA A 191 0.43 10.20 21.21
C ALA A 191 -0.89 10.18 20.43
N ALA A 192 -2.00 10.65 21.00
CA ALA A 192 -3.28 10.73 20.30
C ALA A 192 -3.22 11.71 19.12
N VAL A 193 -2.63 12.89 19.32
CA VAL A 193 -2.41 13.87 18.24
C VAL A 193 -1.45 13.30 17.20
N GLY A 194 -0.37 12.64 17.60
CA GLY A 194 0.53 11.96 16.68
C GLY A 194 -0.17 10.87 15.85
N SER A 195 -1.09 10.10 16.45
CA SER A 195 -1.91 9.13 15.72
C SER A 195 -2.79 9.80 14.67
N LEU A 196 -3.42 10.93 15.00
CA LEU A 196 -4.22 11.73 14.06
C LEU A 196 -3.37 12.26 12.90
N LEU A 197 -2.19 12.78 13.22
CA LEU A 197 -1.23 13.29 12.24
C LEU A 197 -0.61 12.19 11.39
N ALA A 198 -0.70 10.92 11.80
CA ALA A 198 -0.29 9.77 11.01
C ALA A 198 -1.41 9.26 10.09
N LYS A 199 -2.65 9.17 10.61
CA LYS A 199 -3.81 8.68 9.83
C LYS A 199 -5.15 9.04 10.49
N GLU A 200 -6.21 9.10 9.67
CA GLU A 200 -7.59 9.39 10.09
C GLU A 200 -8.16 8.34 11.06
N ALA A 201 -7.62 7.11 11.11
CA ALA A 201 -8.04 6.09 12.08
C ALA A 201 -7.92 6.56 13.55
N GLY A 202 -7.12 7.59 13.82
CA GLY A 202 -7.02 8.23 15.14
C GLY A 202 -8.19 9.17 15.49
N LEU A 203 -9.07 9.55 14.55
CA LEU A 203 -10.11 10.59 14.73
C LEU A 203 -11.01 10.33 15.95
N GLY A 204 -11.33 9.07 16.22
CA GLY A 204 -12.17 8.67 17.34
C GLY A 204 -11.49 8.63 18.72
N LEU A 205 -10.17 8.85 18.81
CA LEU A 205 -9.43 8.70 20.08
C LEU A 205 -9.92 9.64 21.18
N GLY A 206 -10.19 10.92 20.87
CA GLY A 206 -10.71 11.87 21.85
C GLY A 206 -12.05 11.42 22.44
N LEU A 207 -12.94 10.88 21.60
CA LEU A 207 -14.23 10.34 22.03
C LEU A 207 -14.05 9.10 22.91
N LEU A 208 -13.14 8.19 22.53
CA LEU A 208 -12.83 7.00 23.32
C LEU A 208 -12.31 7.36 24.71
N LEU A 209 -11.30 8.25 24.79
CA LEU A 209 -10.71 8.66 26.07
C LEU A 209 -11.71 9.45 26.93
N GLY A 210 -12.59 10.24 26.30
CA GLY A 210 -13.70 10.91 26.97
C GLY A 210 -14.71 9.91 27.58
N ALA A 211 -15.07 8.87 26.84
CA ALA A 211 -15.93 7.79 27.33
C ALA A 211 -15.28 7.03 28.49
N LEU A 212 -13.96 6.75 28.40
CA LEU A 212 -13.20 6.15 29.49
C LEU A 212 -13.18 7.06 30.74
N LEU A 213 -12.97 8.36 30.56
CA LEU A 213 -13.02 9.34 31.66
C LEU A 213 -14.38 9.35 32.34
N ALA A 214 -15.46 9.39 31.56
CA ALA A 214 -16.84 9.36 32.05
C ALA A 214 -17.13 8.06 32.82
N ALA A 215 -16.58 6.94 32.35
CA ALA A 215 -16.62 5.67 33.06
C ALA A 215 -15.74 5.63 34.32
N GLY A 216 -14.88 6.63 34.57
CA GLY A 216 -13.92 6.64 35.68
C GLY A 216 -12.70 5.74 35.45
N ALA A 217 -12.39 5.44 34.18
CA ALA A 217 -11.17 4.76 33.77
C ALA A 217 -10.13 5.79 33.29
N GLY A 218 -8.96 5.83 33.95
CA GLY A 218 -7.87 6.76 33.63
C GLY A 218 -7.56 7.76 34.75
N PRO A 219 -7.39 9.07 34.44
CA PRO A 219 -6.94 10.09 35.39
C PRO A 219 -7.70 10.15 36.72
N ARG A 220 -7.01 10.54 37.80
CA ARG A 220 -7.64 10.79 39.11
C ARG A 220 -8.62 11.96 39.04
N ARG A 221 -9.57 12.02 39.98
CA ARG A 221 -10.50 13.16 40.12
C ARG A 221 -9.76 14.50 40.24
N THR A 222 -8.61 14.52 40.93
CA THR A 222 -7.74 15.70 41.09
C THR A 222 -7.15 16.21 39.77
N ASP A 223 -6.93 15.32 38.80
CA ASP A 223 -6.36 15.64 37.48
C ASP A 223 -7.43 15.78 36.38
N ARG A 224 -8.72 15.74 36.76
CA ARG A 224 -9.85 15.77 35.82
C ARG A 224 -9.87 17.03 34.96
N ARG A 225 -9.47 18.18 35.50
CA ARG A 225 -9.36 19.43 34.72
C ARG A 225 -8.33 19.29 33.60
N SER A 226 -7.14 18.77 33.91
CA SER A 226 -6.09 18.51 32.90
C SER A 226 -6.55 17.49 31.86
N ALA A 227 -7.29 16.46 32.28
CA ALA A 227 -7.89 15.48 31.37
C ALA A 227 -8.91 16.12 30.41
N ILE A 228 -9.77 17.02 30.91
CA ILE A 228 -10.74 17.75 30.06
C ILE A 228 -10.04 18.66 29.04
N VAL A 229 -9.00 19.38 29.46
CA VAL A 229 -8.19 20.22 28.56
C VAL A 229 -7.52 19.35 27.49
N ALA A 230 -6.95 18.22 27.87
CA ALA A 230 -6.37 17.26 26.93
C ALA A 230 -7.40 16.76 25.90
N LEU A 231 -8.62 16.41 26.35
CA LEU A 231 -9.71 16.00 25.45
C LEU A 231 -10.12 17.12 24.49
N ALA A 232 -10.23 18.36 24.97
CA ALA A 232 -10.53 19.51 24.13
C ALA A 232 -9.47 19.71 23.04
N VAL A 233 -8.18 19.59 23.38
CA VAL A 233 -7.07 19.64 22.41
C VAL A 233 -7.16 18.52 21.39
N MET A 234 -7.42 17.27 21.82
CA MET A 234 -7.58 16.13 20.90
C MET A 234 -8.76 16.31 19.94
N LEU A 235 -9.89 16.80 20.44
CA LEU A 235 -11.09 17.04 19.62
C LEU A 235 -10.87 18.20 18.64
N ALA A 236 -10.20 19.27 19.06
CA ALA A 236 -9.80 20.36 18.17
C ALA A 236 -8.84 19.87 17.07
N ALA A 237 -7.84 19.07 17.44
CA ALA A 237 -6.91 18.46 16.48
C ALA A 237 -7.63 17.51 15.51
N ALA A 238 -8.59 16.71 15.99
CA ALA A 238 -9.41 15.83 15.15
C ALA A 238 -10.28 16.63 14.18
N GLY A 239 -10.91 17.73 14.64
CA GLY A 239 -11.66 18.64 13.77
C GLY A 239 -10.78 19.27 12.69
N GLY A 240 -9.59 19.74 13.06
CA GLY A 240 -8.60 20.25 12.11
C GLY A 240 -8.15 19.19 11.09
N ALA A 241 -7.83 17.98 11.55
CA ALA A 241 -7.43 16.88 10.68
C ALA A 241 -8.56 16.47 9.71
N ALA A 242 -9.82 16.46 10.16
CA ALA A 242 -10.97 16.18 9.31
C ALA A 242 -11.17 17.23 8.22
N VAL A 243 -11.02 18.52 8.55
CA VAL A 243 -11.09 19.61 7.56
C VAL A 243 -9.93 19.51 6.55
N LEU A 244 -8.73 19.17 7.01
CA LEU A 244 -7.58 18.97 6.12
C LEU A 244 -7.79 17.77 5.21
N ALA A 245 -8.27 16.64 5.72
CA ALA A 245 -8.58 15.46 4.94
C ALA A 245 -9.64 15.77 3.86
N TRP A 246 -10.72 16.46 4.23
CA TRP A 246 -11.74 16.92 3.28
C TRP A 246 -11.14 17.77 2.16
N ARG A 247 -10.22 18.69 2.48
CA ARG A 247 -9.63 19.60 1.48
C ARG A 247 -8.58 18.96 0.59
N HIS A 248 -7.86 17.95 1.08
CA HIS A 248 -6.74 17.33 0.36
C HIS A 248 -7.14 16.08 -0.42
N PHE A 249 -8.15 15.36 0.04
CA PHE A 249 -8.59 14.14 -0.63
C PHE A 249 -9.75 14.45 -1.57
N ASP A 250 -9.59 14.04 -2.83
CA ASP A 250 -10.65 14.15 -3.81
C ASP A 250 -11.80 13.20 -3.42
N SER A 251 -12.95 13.80 -3.12
CA SER A 251 -14.21 13.11 -2.80
C SER A 251 -15.25 13.28 -3.92
N SER A 252 -14.83 13.68 -5.12
CA SER A 252 -15.70 13.76 -6.29
C SER A 252 -16.19 12.36 -6.73
N VAL A 253 -17.17 12.34 -7.62
CA VAL A 253 -17.76 11.11 -8.14
C VAL A 253 -16.69 10.30 -8.88
N GLY A 254 -16.50 9.05 -8.45
CA GLY A 254 -15.48 8.14 -8.98
C GLY A 254 -14.12 8.26 -8.29
N ALA A 255 -13.92 9.22 -7.38
CA ALA A 255 -12.67 9.36 -6.64
C ALA A 255 -12.53 8.31 -5.53
N ALA A 256 -11.29 8.05 -5.10
CA ALA A 256 -10.99 7.04 -4.07
C ALA A 256 -11.69 7.35 -2.73
N TYR A 257 -11.90 8.62 -2.39
CA TYR A 257 -12.53 9.05 -1.15
C TYR A 257 -14.01 9.44 -1.35
N GLU A 258 -14.66 9.01 -2.44
CA GLU A 258 -16.11 9.18 -2.59
C GLU A 258 -16.84 8.51 -1.42
N THR A 259 -17.72 9.26 -0.77
CA THR A 259 -18.55 8.76 0.33
C THR A 259 -19.88 8.22 -0.19
N GLY A 260 -20.28 7.04 0.29
CA GLY A 260 -21.54 6.38 -0.01
C GLY A 260 -22.66 6.70 1.00
N THR A 261 -23.70 5.86 0.97
CA THR A 261 -24.88 5.98 1.82
C THR A 261 -24.68 5.31 3.20
N LEU A 262 -25.59 5.57 4.14
CA LEU A 262 -25.63 4.86 5.43
C LEU A 262 -25.72 3.33 5.25
N GLY A 263 -26.50 2.86 4.27
CA GLY A 263 -26.58 1.44 3.94
C GLY A 263 -25.22 0.86 3.52
N GLY A 264 -24.48 1.59 2.67
CA GLY A 264 -23.11 1.24 2.31
C GLY A 264 -22.16 1.18 3.52
N ALA A 265 -22.28 2.14 4.44
CA ALA A 265 -21.48 2.15 5.66
C ALA A 265 -21.75 0.95 6.59
N LEU A 266 -23.00 0.51 6.70
CA LEU A 266 -23.36 -0.70 7.45
C LEU A 266 -22.80 -1.97 6.78
N LEU A 267 -22.81 -2.04 5.45
CA LEU A 267 -22.18 -3.14 4.70
C LEU A 267 -20.66 -3.16 4.92
N ASN A 268 -20.00 -2.00 4.83
CA ASN A 268 -18.57 -1.86 5.11
C ASN A 268 -18.21 -2.28 6.53
N LEU A 269 -19.06 -1.96 7.51
CA LEU A 269 -18.88 -2.38 8.89
C LEU A 269 -18.97 -3.92 9.04
N ALA A 270 -19.94 -4.55 8.36
CA ALA A 270 -20.03 -6.00 8.33
C ALA A 270 -18.80 -6.65 7.65
N PHE A 271 -18.25 -6.03 6.59
CA PHE A 271 -17.01 -6.48 5.96
C PHE A 271 -15.81 -6.40 6.89
N ALA A 272 -15.63 -5.27 7.55
CA ALA A 272 -14.58 -5.10 8.54
C ALA A 272 -14.71 -6.12 9.68
N ALA A 273 -15.92 -6.36 10.20
CA ALA A 273 -16.16 -7.36 11.23
C ALA A 273 -15.79 -8.79 10.80
N ARG A 274 -16.07 -9.15 9.54
CA ARG A 274 -15.63 -10.44 8.98
C ARG A 274 -14.11 -10.53 8.92
N TRP A 275 -13.43 -9.50 8.42
CA TRP A 275 -11.97 -9.49 8.33
C TRP A 275 -11.28 -9.63 9.68
N LEU A 276 -11.87 -9.02 10.72
CA LEU A 276 -11.40 -9.18 12.09
C LEU A 276 -11.57 -10.63 12.59
N ALA A 277 -12.66 -11.29 12.23
CA ALA A 277 -13.01 -12.61 12.77
C ALA A 277 -12.43 -13.81 12.00
N LEU A 278 -12.14 -13.66 10.71
CA LEU A 278 -11.61 -14.74 9.87
C LEU A 278 -10.11 -14.52 9.64
N PRO A 279 -9.22 -15.22 10.36
CA PRO A 279 -7.77 -15.00 10.28
C PRO A 279 -7.14 -15.54 9.00
N GLY A 280 -7.92 -15.85 7.95
CA GLY A 280 -7.47 -16.54 6.75
C GLY A 280 -6.31 -15.81 6.05
N PRO A 281 -5.38 -16.56 5.41
CA PRO A 281 -4.22 -15.97 4.76
C PRO A 281 -4.57 -15.11 3.56
N LEU A 282 -5.78 -15.29 3.02
CA LEU A 282 -6.33 -14.54 1.91
C LEU A 282 -7.61 -13.85 2.39
N VAL A 283 -7.63 -12.54 2.23
CA VAL A 283 -8.80 -11.73 2.52
C VAL A 283 -9.33 -11.23 1.19
N ASP A 284 -10.39 -11.86 0.70
CA ASP A 284 -11.01 -11.44 -0.55
C ASP A 284 -11.56 -10.01 -0.41
N ALA A 285 -11.27 -9.17 -1.41
CA ALA A 285 -11.78 -7.82 -1.49
C ALA A 285 -13.27 -7.76 -1.87
N THR A 286 -13.78 -8.80 -2.55
CA THR A 286 -15.18 -8.93 -2.99
C THR A 286 -15.93 -9.99 -2.17
N PRO A 287 -16.48 -9.62 -1.02
CA PRO A 287 -17.21 -10.53 -0.15
C PRO A 287 -18.58 -10.96 -0.72
N SER A 288 -18.93 -12.23 -0.50
CA SER A 288 -20.27 -12.75 -0.79
C SER A 288 -21.32 -12.25 0.21
N TRP A 289 -22.62 -12.33 -0.10
CA TRP A 289 -23.66 -11.97 0.87
C TRP A 289 -23.63 -12.81 2.16
N ALA A 290 -23.24 -14.09 2.07
CA ALA A 290 -23.02 -14.93 3.25
C ALA A 290 -21.89 -14.38 4.14
N ALA A 291 -20.84 -13.82 3.51
CA ALA A 291 -19.73 -13.17 4.19
C ALA A 291 -20.18 -11.92 4.96
N VAL A 292 -21.03 -11.08 4.34
CA VAL A 292 -21.67 -9.93 4.99
C VAL A 292 -22.47 -10.38 6.22
N ALA A 293 -23.36 -11.35 6.04
CA ALA A 293 -24.27 -11.82 7.07
C ALA A 293 -23.51 -12.36 8.28
N LEU A 294 -22.44 -13.13 8.05
CA LEU A 294 -21.56 -13.62 9.11
C LEU A 294 -20.90 -12.46 9.87
N GLY A 295 -20.34 -11.47 9.15
CA GLY A 295 -19.73 -10.29 9.77
C GLY A 295 -20.71 -9.49 10.63
N GLY A 296 -21.93 -9.27 10.14
CA GLY A 296 -23.02 -8.63 10.88
C GLY A 296 -23.43 -9.40 12.13
N ALA A 297 -23.58 -10.74 12.02
CA ALA A 297 -23.92 -11.59 13.15
C ALA A 297 -22.84 -11.57 14.25
N LEU A 298 -21.57 -11.61 13.86
CA LEU A 298 -20.43 -11.52 14.79
C LEU A 298 -20.40 -10.17 15.51
N LEU A 299 -20.66 -9.07 14.81
CA LEU A 299 -20.74 -7.75 15.41
C LEU A 299 -21.91 -7.63 16.40
N ALA A 300 -23.08 -8.18 16.06
CA ALA A 300 -24.23 -8.21 16.95
C ALA A 300 -23.94 -9.03 18.22
N ALA A 301 -23.35 -10.22 18.06
CA ALA A 301 -22.91 -11.05 19.17
C ALA A 301 -21.90 -10.32 20.07
N TRP A 302 -20.96 -9.58 19.47
CA TRP A 302 -20.01 -8.76 20.21
C TRP A 302 -20.70 -7.63 20.98
N ALA A 303 -21.62 -6.89 20.37
CA ALA A 303 -22.35 -5.83 21.05
C ALA A 303 -23.13 -6.37 22.26
N VAL A 304 -23.83 -7.49 22.09
CA VAL A 304 -24.57 -8.16 23.18
C VAL A 304 -23.62 -8.60 24.30
N TRP A 305 -22.50 -9.25 23.96
CA TRP A 305 -21.50 -9.65 24.95
C TRP A 305 -20.89 -8.43 25.67
N GLY A 306 -20.61 -7.35 24.95
CA GLY A 306 -20.11 -6.09 25.49
C GLY A 306 -21.02 -5.50 26.55
N VAL A 307 -22.33 -5.45 26.28
CA VAL A 307 -23.33 -4.98 27.23
C VAL A 307 -23.43 -5.89 28.45
N ILE A 308 -23.47 -7.21 28.26
CA ILE A 308 -23.54 -8.18 29.36
C ILE A 308 -22.29 -8.07 30.25
N ALA A 309 -21.11 -8.04 29.64
CA ALA A 309 -19.84 -7.91 30.34
C ALA A 309 -19.74 -6.58 31.10
N TRP A 310 -20.21 -5.49 30.49
CA TRP A 310 -20.27 -4.18 31.13
C TRP A 310 -21.15 -4.20 32.40
N ARG A 311 -22.35 -4.78 32.32
CA ARG A 311 -23.25 -4.94 33.47
C ARG A 311 -22.63 -5.78 34.59
N ARG A 312 -21.72 -6.69 34.26
CA ARG A 312 -20.93 -7.48 35.21
C ARG A 312 -19.65 -6.79 35.69
N GLY A 313 -19.49 -5.49 35.41
CA GLY A 313 -18.32 -4.69 35.80
C GLY A 313 -17.07 -4.88 34.92
N ARG A 314 -17.14 -5.68 33.84
CA ARG A 314 -16.01 -5.93 32.93
C ARG A 314 -15.96 -4.89 31.81
N ARG A 315 -15.46 -3.70 32.14
CA ARG A 315 -15.46 -2.53 31.25
C ARG A 315 -14.59 -2.66 29.99
N LEU A 316 -13.54 -3.48 30.06
CA LEU A 316 -12.61 -3.69 28.94
C LEU A 316 -13.32 -4.15 27.66
N VAL A 317 -14.34 -5.00 27.78
CA VAL A 317 -15.06 -5.58 26.64
C VAL A 317 -15.74 -4.49 25.80
N LEU A 318 -16.52 -3.62 26.44
CA LEU A 318 -17.21 -2.52 25.77
C LEU A 318 -16.23 -1.45 25.28
N ALA A 319 -15.18 -1.14 26.05
CA ALA A 319 -14.15 -0.21 25.62
C ALA A 319 -13.40 -0.69 24.36
N SER A 320 -13.14 -2.00 24.26
CA SER A 320 -12.49 -2.60 23.09
C SER A 320 -13.39 -2.59 21.86
N LEU A 321 -14.70 -2.82 22.03
CA LEU A 321 -15.70 -2.64 20.97
C LEU A 321 -15.75 -1.19 20.49
N ALA A 322 -15.93 -0.25 21.42
CA ALA A 322 -16.00 1.17 21.10
C ALA A 322 -14.73 1.65 20.40
N GLY A 323 -13.55 1.24 20.89
CA GLY A 323 -12.27 1.57 20.25
C GLY A 323 -12.16 1.03 18.82
N SER A 324 -12.62 -0.19 18.57
CA SER A 324 -12.60 -0.79 17.22
C SER A 324 -13.56 -0.09 16.27
N LEU A 325 -14.79 0.21 16.72
CA LEU A 325 -15.78 0.95 15.94
C LEU A 325 -15.31 2.36 15.62
N LEU A 326 -14.71 3.05 16.60
CA LEU A 326 -14.17 4.40 16.42
C LEU A 326 -12.96 4.43 15.48
N ALA A 327 -12.12 3.39 15.49
CA ALA A 327 -11.01 3.25 14.55
C ALA A 327 -11.50 3.00 13.11
N LEU A 328 -12.61 2.26 12.94
CA LEU A 328 -13.21 2.00 11.63
C LEU A 328 -14.07 3.16 11.12
N ALA A 329 -14.63 3.98 12.00
CA ALA A 329 -15.59 5.03 11.65
C ALA A 329 -15.20 5.91 10.45
N PRO A 330 -13.92 6.34 10.27
CA PRO A 330 -13.53 7.17 9.12
C PRO A 330 -13.64 6.46 7.77
N VAL A 331 -13.52 5.12 7.73
CA VAL A 331 -13.51 4.35 6.48
C VAL A 331 -14.87 3.74 6.14
N LEU A 332 -15.78 3.65 7.11
CA LEU A 332 -17.13 3.13 6.87
C LEU A 332 -17.88 3.88 5.76
N PRO A 333 -17.82 5.21 5.63
CA PRO A 333 -18.55 5.91 4.58
C PRO A 333 -17.98 5.71 3.17
N LEU A 334 -16.79 5.10 2.99
CA LEU A 334 -16.15 5.03 1.67
C LEU A 334 -16.92 4.10 0.71
N LYS A 335 -17.17 4.57 -0.53
CA LYS A 335 -17.90 3.81 -1.54
C LYS A 335 -17.01 2.85 -2.32
N HIS A 336 -15.81 3.28 -2.69
CA HIS A 336 -14.95 2.56 -3.62
C HIS A 336 -13.66 2.00 -2.98
N HIS A 337 -13.27 2.51 -1.82
CA HIS A 337 -11.92 2.29 -1.29
C HIS A 337 -11.91 1.69 0.11
N LEU A 338 -12.64 0.59 0.31
CA LEU A 338 -12.52 -0.22 1.52
C LEU A 338 -11.51 -1.34 1.30
N ALA A 339 -10.39 -1.28 2.00
CA ALA A 339 -9.34 -2.31 1.93
C ALA A 339 -9.13 -2.99 3.30
N PRO A 340 -8.75 -4.29 3.34
CA PRO A 340 -8.58 -5.04 4.59
C PRO A 340 -7.66 -4.38 5.61
N TYR A 341 -6.55 -3.80 5.15
CA TYR A 341 -5.56 -3.17 6.02
C TYR A 341 -6.09 -1.95 6.77
N MET A 342 -7.19 -1.32 6.32
CA MET A 342 -7.80 -0.19 7.02
C MET A 342 -8.41 -0.59 8.37
N ALA A 343 -8.70 -1.88 8.56
CA ALA A 343 -9.16 -2.43 9.83
C ALA A 343 -8.01 -2.80 10.79
N TYR A 344 -6.75 -2.53 10.44
CA TYR A 344 -5.58 -2.95 11.22
C TYR A 344 -5.61 -2.47 12.68
N LEU A 345 -5.92 -1.19 12.94
CA LEU A 345 -6.04 -0.68 14.32
C LEU A 345 -7.20 -1.36 15.08
N ALA A 346 -8.31 -1.66 14.41
CA ALA A 346 -9.46 -2.33 15.03
C ALA A 346 -9.16 -3.76 15.48
N VAL A 347 -8.12 -4.41 14.91
CA VAL A 347 -7.63 -5.72 15.37
C VAL A 347 -7.25 -5.69 16.84
N ALA A 348 -6.73 -4.57 17.36
CA ALA A 348 -6.33 -4.49 18.77
C ALA A 348 -7.51 -4.66 19.72
N GLY A 349 -8.62 -3.97 19.47
CA GLY A 349 -9.82 -4.11 20.29
C GLY A 349 -10.49 -5.48 20.11
N TRP A 350 -10.48 -6.03 18.89
CA TRP A 350 -10.93 -7.39 18.65
C TRP A 350 -10.10 -8.45 19.39
N ALA A 351 -8.78 -8.34 19.38
CA ALA A 351 -7.91 -9.27 20.06
C ALA A 351 -8.08 -9.22 21.59
N LEU A 352 -8.22 -8.01 22.15
CA LEU A 352 -8.53 -7.80 23.58
C LEU A 352 -9.88 -8.40 23.97
N LEU A 353 -10.88 -8.28 23.11
CA LEU A 353 -12.18 -8.92 23.29
C LEU A 353 -12.05 -10.43 23.39
N LEU A 354 -11.47 -11.08 22.38
CA LEU A 354 -11.38 -12.54 22.31
C LEU A 354 -10.62 -13.10 23.51
N ALA A 355 -9.57 -12.41 23.95
CA ALA A 355 -8.83 -12.78 25.15
C ALA A 355 -9.68 -12.79 26.44
N THR A 356 -10.81 -12.07 26.49
CA THR A 356 -11.71 -12.07 27.65
C THR A 356 -12.47 -13.38 27.83
N LEU A 357 -12.51 -14.21 26.79
CA LEU A 357 -13.13 -15.55 26.81
C LEU A 357 -12.22 -16.60 27.45
N LEU A 358 -10.94 -16.29 27.64
CA LEU A 358 -9.99 -17.23 28.24
C LEU A 358 -10.13 -17.32 29.77
N PRO A 359 -9.89 -18.50 30.36
CA PRO A 359 -9.93 -18.67 31.80
C PRO A 359 -8.83 -17.83 32.50
N GLN A 360 -9.14 -17.34 33.71
CA GLN A 360 -8.22 -16.49 34.47
C GLN A 360 -6.93 -17.22 34.91
N ARG A 361 -6.98 -18.54 35.04
CA ARG A 361 -5.86 -19.36 35.48
C ARG A 361 -5.67 -20.53 34.52
N LEU A 362 -4.49 -20.60 33.91
CA LEU A 362 -4.01 -21.78 33.21
C LEU A 362 -2.95 -22.47 34.08
N PRO A 363 -2.91 -23.81 34.12
CA PRO A 363 -1.99 -24.54 34.98
C PRO A 363 -0.51 -24.33 34.61
N ARG A 364 -0.20 -24.02 33.34
CA ARG A 364 1.18 -23.83 32.83
C ARG A 364 1.30 -22.58 31.95
N PRO A 365 1.29 -21.37 32.55
CA PRO A 365 1.21 -20.12 31.78
C PRO A 365 2.43 -19.89 30.90
N ARG A 366 3.64 -20.28 31.34
CA ARG A 366 4.87 -20.12 30.54
C ARG A 366 4.86 -20.99 29.29
N ALA A 367 4.50 -22.26 29.42
CA ALA A 367 4.39 -23.17 28.29
C ALA A 367 3.34 -22.69 27.29
N ALA A 368 2.19 -22.20 27.77
CA ALA A 368 1.15 -21.63 26.92
C ALA A 368 1.64 -20.38 26.16
N ILE A 369 2.44 -19.51 26.79
CA ILE A 369 3.01 -18.33 26.14
C ILE A 369 4.03 -18.73 25.07
N VAL A 370 4.92 -19.68 25.36
CA VAL A 370 5.91 -20.17 24.37
C VAL A 370 5.23 -20.86 23.20
N ALA A 371 4.22 -21.72 23.46
CA ALA A 371 3.43 -22.34 22.41
C ALA A 371 2.69 -21.29 21.56
N GLY A 372 2.12 -20.27 22.20
CA GLY A 372 1.46 -19.15 21.51
C GLY A 372 2.43 -18.37 20.62
N LEU A 373 3.62 -18.04 21.11
CA LEU A 373 4.69 -17.41 20.33
C LEU A 373 4.98 -18.23 19.06
N VAL A 374 5.26 -19.52 19.21
CA VAL A 374 5.64 -20.40 18.08
C VAL A 374 4.48 -20.53 17.09
N ALA A 375 3.26 -20.78 17.57
CA ALA A 375 2.09 -20.92 16.71
C ALA A 375 1.79 -19.63 15.93
N CYS A 376 1.90 -18.47 16.58
CA CYS A 376 1.65 -17.18 15.94
C CYS A 376 2.75 -16.79 14.95
N ALA A 377 4.02 -17.03 15.28
CA ALA A 377 5.11 -16.84 14.33
C ALA A 377 4.95 -17.76 13.11
N ALA A 378 4.61 -19.04 13.33
CA ALA A 378 4.35 -19.97 12.25
C ALA A 378 3.15 -19.55 11.37
N TRP A 379 2.05 -19.09 11.99
CA TRP A 379 0.86 -18.62 11.28
C TRP A 379 1.13 -17.36 10.46
N GLY A 380 1.80 -16.36 11.05
CA GLY A 380 2.21 -15.15 10.34
C GLY A 380 3.11 -15.47 9.15
N LEU A 381 4.07 -16.39 9.33
CA LEU A 381 4.99 -16.80 8.27
C LEU A 381 4.26 -17.53 7.15
N PHE A 382 3.37 -18.46 7.51
CA PHE A 382 2.52 -19.17 6.56
C PHE A 382 1.65 -18.22 5.75
N THR A 383 1.00 -17.27 6.43
CA THR A 383 0.15 -16.24 5.78
C THR A 383 0.95 -15.39 4.81
N THR A 384 2.06 -14.82 5.27
CA THR A 384 2.93 -13.97 4.46
C THR A 384 3.44 -14.74 3.25
N ARG A 385 3.92 -15.98 3.42
CA ARG A 385 4.39 -16.81 2.31
C ARG A 385 3.27 -17.13 1.31
N THR A 386 2.07 -17.48 1.79
CA THR A 386 0.93 -17.78 0.93
C THR A 386 0.60 -16.61 0.01
N VAL A 387 0.59 -15.38 0.54
CA VAL A 387 0.36 -14.18 -0.27
C VAL A 387 1.51 -13.97 -1.27
N LEU A 388 2.76 -14.11 -0.85
CA LEU A 388 3.94 -13.91 -1.68
C LEU A 388 4.11 -14.95 -2.80
N THR A 389 3.62 -16.18 -2.63
CA THR A 389 3.78 -17.26 -3.62
C THR A 389 2.59 -17.38 -4.57
N ARG A 390 1.44 -16.77 -4.25
CA ARG A 390 0.26 -16.84 -5.12
C ARG A 390 0.55 -16.14 -6.45
N ARG A 391 0.14 -16.78 -7.55
CA ARG A 391 0.28 -16.24 -8.91
C ARG A 391 -1.07 -16.05 -9.57
N ASN A 392 -1.17 -15.07 -10.45
CA ASN A 392 -2.32 -14.88 -11.34
C ASN A 392 -2.13 -15.71 -12.64
N GLU A 393 -3.06 -15.57 -13.56
CA GLU A 393 -3.05 -16.29 -14.85
C GLU A 393 -1.83 -15.96 -15.73
N LEU A 394 -1.20 -14.79 -15.50
CA LEU A 394 0.02 -14.35 -16.19
C LEU A 394 1.30 -14.81 -15.50
N GLY A 395 1.22 -15.61 -14.43
CA GLY A 395 2.38 -16.02 -13.64
C GLY A 395 3.00 -14.89 -12.80
N LEU A 396 2.37 -13.72 -12.72
CA LEU A 396 2.76 -12.62 -11.84
C LEU A 396 2.17 -12.80 -10.44
N PRO A 397 2.70 -12.15 -9.39
CA PRO A 397 2.09 -12.19 -8.07
C PRO A 397 0.60 -11.77 -8.10
N ALA A 398 -0.25 -12.56 -7.45
CA ALA A 398 -1.70 -12.31 -7.47
C ALA A 398 -2.10 -11.11 -6.61
N ASP A 399 -1.40 -10.85 -5.50
CA ASP A 399 -1.59 -9.66 -4.68
C ASP A 399 -1.00 -8.44 -5.39
N ASP A 400 -1.78 -7.37 -5.50
CA ASP A 400 -1.40 -6.20 -6.30
C ASP A 400 -0.20 -5.44 -5.74
N ILE A 401 -0.04 -5.40 -4.41
CA ILE A 401 1.11 -4.73 -3.79
C ILE A 401 2.37 -5.57 -4.01
N VAL A 402 2.28 -6.90 -3.87
CA VAL A 402 3.39 -7.81 -4.17
C VAL A 402 3.78 -7.74 -5.64
N ARG A 403 2.79 -7.66 -6.54
CA ARG A 403 3.00 -7.52 -7.98
C ARG A 403 3.71 -6.20 -8.30
N ALA A 404 3.20 -5.08 -7.80
CA ALA A 404 3.79 -3.76 -8.03
C ALA A 404 5.21 -3.65 -7.44
N THR A 405 5.43 -4.24 -6.27
CA THR A 405 6.76 -4.36 -5.65
C THR A 405 7.74 -5.13 -6.56
N SER A 406 7.30 -6.28 -7.09
CA SER A 406 8.12 -7.15 -7.93
C SER A 406 8.48 -6.48 -9.25
N LEU A 407 7.49 -5.87 -9.92
CA LEU A 407 7.67 -5.12 -11.16
C LEU A 407 8.62 -3.94 -10.97
N SER A 408 8.48 -3.20 -9.87
CA SER A 408 9.36 -2.07 -9.56
C SER A 408 10.81 -2.51 -9.27
N TRP A 409 10.98 -3.64 -8.58
CA TRP A 409 12.30 -4.23 -8.33
C TRP A 409 12.98 -4.69 -9.63
N GLU A 410 12.24 -5.35 -10.51
CA GLU A 410 12.74 -5.79 -11.81
C GLU A 410 13.15 -4.60 -12.67
N ALA A 411 12.30 -3.59 -12.79
CA ALA A 411 12.59 -2.36 -13.51
C ALA A 411 13.82 -1.61 -12.96
N ARG A 412 14.02 -1.60 -11.62
CA ARG A 412 15.23 -1.04 -11.00
C ARG A 412 16.50 -1.71 -11.53
N SER A 413 16.49 -3.04 -11.69
CA SER A 413 17.66 -3.77 -12.16
C SER A 413 18.06 -3.35 -13.58
N VAL A 414 17.07 -3.18 -14.46
CA VAL A 414 17.26 -2.71 -15.84
C VAL A 414 17.74 -1.26 -15.85
N LEU A 415 17.09 -0.37 -15.08
CA LEU A 415 17.43 1.05 -15.01
C LEU A 415 18.83 1.30 -14.44
N ARG A 416 19.30 0.48 -13.49
CA ARG A 416 20.68 0.55 -12.98
C ARG A 416 21.72 0.10 -14.00
N GLY A 417 21.35 -0.77 -14.94
CA GLY A 417 22.24 -1.21 -16.01
C GLY A 417 22.44 -0.20 -17.14
N VAL A 418 21.70 0.91 -17.14
CA VAL A 418 21.63 1.86 -18.26
C VAL A 418 22.99 2.46 -18.63
N ASP A 419 23.85 2.74 -17.64
CA ASP A 419 25.19 3.29 -17.90
C ASP A 419 26.06 2.33 -18.73
N GLY A 420 25.89 1.02 -18.56
CA GLY A 420 26.59 -0.01 -19.34
C GLY A 420 26.03 -0.18 -20.75
N MET A 421 24.76 0.18 -20.98
CA MET A 421 24.10 0.01 -22.28
C MET A 421 24.44 1.12 -23.28
N GLY A 422 25.06 2.22 -22.82
CA GLY A 422 25.30 3.42 -23.63
C GLY A 422 26.38 3.29 -24.71
N GLY A 423 27.08 2.15 -24.82
CA GLY A 423 28.19 1.98 -25.77
C GLY A 423 29.35 2.95 -25.52
N GLY A 424 29.58 3.33 -24.26
CA GLY A 424 30.58 4.33 -23.87
C GLY A 424 30.09 5.80 -23.89
N GLN A 425 28.91 6.07 -24.44
CA GLN A 425 28.30 7.41 -24.37
C GLN A 425 27.35 7.52 -23.17
N ALA A 426 27.59 8.53 -22.32
CA ALA A 426 26.74 8.82 -21.17
C ALA A 426 25.27 8.97 -21.59
N VAL A 427 24.38 8.20 -20.97
CA VAL A 427 22.94 8.24 -21.23
C VAL A 427 22.37 9.47 -20.53
N ARG A 428 21.94 10.47 -21.30
CA ARG A 428 21.31 11.69 -20.76
C ARG A 428 19.78 11.62 -20.74
N GLN A 429 19.21 10.69 -21.52
CA GLN A 429 17.77 10.60 -21.76
C GLN A 429 17.35 9.14 -21.89
N ILE A 430 16.26 8.79 -21.22
CA ILE A 430 15.62 7.47 -21.27
C ILE A 430 14.18 7.65 -21.73
N ALA A 431 13.79 6.89 -22.74
CA ALA A 431 12.41 6.75 -23.19
C ALA A 431 11.86 5.41 -22.73
N LEU A 432 10.81 5.43 -21.92
CA LEU A 432 10.04 4.26 -21.51
C LEU A 432 8.89 4.09 -22.50
N LEU A 433 9.04 3.16 -23.44
CA LEU A 433 8.08 2.97 -24.53
C LEU A 433 6.98 1.99 -24.11
N GLN A 434 5.73 2.44 -24.19
CA GLN A 434 4.54 1.66 -23.98
C GLN A 434 3.82 1.46 -25.32
N VAL A 435 3.87 0.26 -25.86
CA VAL A 435 3.18 -0.06 -27.12
C VAL A 435 1.68 -0.08 -26.87
N PRO A 436 0.86 0.68 -27.62
CA PRO A 436 -0.58 0.67 -27.46
C PRO A 436 -1.17 -0.65 -27.98
N ALA A 437 -1.34 -1.61 -27.07
CA ALA A 437 -1.96 -2.89 -27.38
C ALA A 437 -3.50 -2.74 -27.43
N GLY A 438 -4.06 -2.83 -28.63
CA GLY A 438 -5.50 -2.88 -28.87
C GLY A 438 -6.15 -1.54 -29.27
N PRO A 439 -7.39 -1.59 -29.79
CA PRO A 439 -8.02 -0.44 -30.44
C PRO A 439 -8.20 0.79 -29.54
N GLY A 440 -8.62 0.61 -28.28
CA GLY A 440 -8.85 1.72 -27.35
C GLY A 440 -7.56 2.42 -26.91
N ALA A 441 -6.48 1.66 -26.68
CA ALA A 441 -5.18 2.23 -26.37
C ALA A 441 -4.61 3.00 -27.57
N LEU A 442 -4.81 2.47 -28.79
CA LEU A 442 -4.42 3.14 -30.02
C LEU A 442 -5.18 4.44 -30.25
N GLU A 443 -6.51 4.45 -30.07
CA GLU A 443 -7.33 5.66 -30.18
C GLU A 443 -6.85 6.74 -29.19
N HIS A 444 -6.55 6.37 -27.95
CA HIS A 444 -5.98 7.29 -26.98
C HIS A 444 -4.59 7.79 -27.37
N ALA A 445 -3.71 6.91 -27.85
CA ALA A 445 -2.39 7.31 -28.34
C ALA A 445 -2.49 8.30 -29.51
N GLN A 446 -3.44 8.10 -30.43
CA GLN A 446 -3.70 9.02 -31.54
C GLN A 446 -4.29 10.36 -31.05
N ARG A 447 -5.24 10.33 -30.12
CA ARG A 447 -5.91 11.52 -29.58
C ARG A 447 -4.97 12.41 -28.75
N TYR A 448 -4.13 11.80 -27.91
CA TYR A 448 -3.30 12.49 -26.93
C TYR A 448 -1.82 12.60 -27.35
N GLY A 449 -1.46 12.01 -28.49
CA GLY A 449 -0.11 12.03 -29.06
C GLY A 449 0.89 11.11 -28.35
N GLU A 450 2.15 11.12 -28.82
CA GLU A 450 3.18 10.16 -28.37
C GLU A 450 3.55 10.24 -26.89
N ARG A 451 3.23 11.34 -26.20
CA ARG A 451 3.51 11.49 -24.76
C ARG A 451 2.46 10.86 -23.86
N TRP A 452 1.38 10.35 -24.44
CA TRP A 452 0.38 9.62 -23.67
C TRP A 452 0.96 8.28 -23.21
N ALA A 453 0.72 7.95 -21.93
CA ALA A 453 1.00 6.67 -21.32
C ALA A 453 -0.29 6.12 -20.73
N GLY A 454 -0.56 4.84 -21.00
CA GLY A 454 -1.69 4.14 -20.41
C GLY A 454 -1.37 3.70 -18.98
N ARG A 455 -2.41 3.48 -18.18
CA ARG A 455 -2.26 2.95 -16.81
C ARG A 455 -2.08 1.44 -16.84
N THR A 456 -0.88 0.98 -17.16
CA THR A 456 -0.49 -0.43 -17.04
C THR A 456 -0.03 -0.74 -15.61
N ASP A 457 -0.01 -2.03 -15.28
CA ASP A 457 0.51 -2.51 -13.98
C ASP A 457 1.94 -2.03 -13.72
N LEU A 458 2.82 -2.01 -14.72
CA LEU A 458 4.18 -1.53 -14.58
C LEU A 458 4.24 -0.01 -14.42
N HIS A 459 3.50 0.75 -15.22
CA HIS A 459 3.43 2.20 -15.10
C HIS A 459 2.93 2.63 -13.71
N GLU A 460 1.88 1.99 -13.20
CA GLU A 460 1.37 2.24 -11.85
C GLU A 460 2.34 1.78 -10.76
N ALA A 461 2.97 0.62 -10.93
CA ALA A 461 3.97 0.11 -10.00
C ALA A 461 5.12 1.10 -9.82
N LEU A 462 5.60 1.68 -10.92
CA LEU A 462 6.67 2.67 -10.97
C LEU A 462 6.25 4.09 -10.59
N GLY A 463 4.97 4.33 -10.29
CA GLY A 463 4.47 5.66 -9.94
C GLY A 463 4.63 6.66 -11.10
N GLY A 464 4.44 6.19 -12.33
CA GLY A 464 4.63 6.98 -13.55
C GLY A 464 6.10 7.31 -13.80
N ASP A 465 6.42 8.59 -13.97
CA ASP A 465 7.78 9.07 -14.24
C ASP A 465 8.63 9.25 -12.98
N LEU A 466 8.00 9.33 -11.80
CA LEU A 466 8.67 9.62 -10.53
C LEU A 466 9.64 8.51 -10.10
N GLY A 467 9.19 7.26 -10.11
CA GLY A 467 10.03 6.13 -9.71
C GLY A 467 11.29 6.01 -10.58
N PRO A 468 11.16 5.96 -11.92
CA PRO A 468 12.31 5.93 -12.80
C PRO A 468 13.26 7.11 -12.60
N ARG A 469 12.75 8.33 -12.41
CA ARG A 469 13.59 9.52 -12.13
C ARG A 469 14.40 9.41 -10.84
N LEU A 470 13.84 8.76 -9.82
CA LEU A 470 14.57 8.51 -8.56
C LEU A 470 15.63 7.41 -8.73
N MET A 471 15.37 6.41 -9.58
CA MET A 471 16.26 5.26 -9.77
C MET A 471 17.50 5.55 -10.63
N VAL A 472 17.45 6.58 -11.47
CA VAL A 472 18.53 6.94 -12.41
C VAL A 472 19.40 8.09 -11.85
N PRO A 473 20.64 8.25 -12.34
CA PRO A 473 21.49 9.36 -11.92
C PRO A 473 20.83 10.73 -12.12
N ALA A 474 21.15 11.68 -11.23
CA ALA A 474 20.66 13.05 -11.34
C ALA A 474 21.04 13.66 -12.72
N GLY A 475 20.07 14.32 -13.36
CA GLY A 475 20.24 14.93 -14.67
C GLY A 475 19.83 14.05 -15.86
N VAL A 476 19.59 12.75 -15.66
CA VAL A 476 19.01 11.88 -16.69
C VAL A 476 17.52 12.17 -16.81
N GLN A 477 17.05 12.56 -18.00
CA GLN A 477 15.63 12.79 -18.24
C GLN A 477 14.91 11.48 -18.56
N VAL A 478 13.85 11.17 -17.82
CA VAL A 478 12.99 10.02 -18.11
C VAL A 478 11.64 10.49 -18.62
N ARG A 479 11.15 9.85 -19.70
CA ARG A 479 9.85 10.13 -20.31
C ARG A 479 9.17 8.83 -20.70
N TRP A 480 7.89 8.70 -20.38
CA TRP A 480 7.03 7.68 -20.98
C TRP A 480 6.57 8.14 -22.35
N LEU A 481 6.59 7.23 -23.31
CA LEU A 481 6.17 7.46 -24.69
C LEU A 481 5.34 6.28 -25.18
N ASN A 482 4.43 6.51 -26.12
CA ASN A 482 3.76 5.42 -26.86
C ASN A 482 4.24 5.29 -28.32
N GLY A 483 5.18 6.14 -28.75
CA GLY A 483 5.79 6.13 -30.08
C GLY A 483 7.17 6.77 -30.04
N LEU A 484 7.97 6.58 -31.10
CA LEU A 484 9.37 7.02 -31.15
C LEU A 484 9.65 8.10 -32.21
N VAL A 485 8.62 8.64 -32.87
CA VAL A 485 8.79 9.67 -33.91
C VAL A 485 9.38 10.95 -33.31
N THR A 486 8.92 11.34 -32.13
CA THR A 486 9.35 12.55 -31.39
C THR A 486 10.32 12.24 -30.26
N ALA A 487 10.71 10.97 -30.07
CA ALA A 487 11.71 10.59 -29.09
C ALA A 487 13.06 11.22 -29.43
N PRO A 488 13.85 11.72 -28.45
CA PRO A 488 15.15 12.31 -28.73
C PRO A 488 16.11 11.33 -29.42
N ASP A 489 16.91 11.80 -30.37
CA ASP A 489 17.80 10.97 -31.20
C ASP A 489 18.75 10.08 -30.37
N SER A 490 19.26 10.63 -29.26
CA SER A 490 20.21 9.97 -28.38
C SER A 490 19.58 9.20 -27.21
N ALA A 491 18.25 9.15 -27.10
CA ALA A 491 17.61 8.49 -25.97
C ALA A 491 17.91 6.98 -25.98
N LEU A 492 18.12 6.41 -24.79
CA LEU A 492 18.05 4.96 -24.60
C LEU A 492 16.58 4.58 -24.45
N VAL A 493 16.09 3.67 -25.27
CA VAL A 493 14.70 3.21 -25.25
C VAL A 493 14.61 1.90 -24.48
N LEU A 494 13.73 1.87 -23.48
CA LEU A 494 13.31 0.67 -22.77
C LEU A 494 11.84 0.43 -23.08
N VAL A 495 11.48 -0.70 -23.67
CA VAL A 495 10.09 -1.07 -23.91
C VAL A 495 9.48 -1.71 -22.66
N GLU A 496 8.24 -1.36 -22.37
CA GLU A 496 7.39 -2.11 -21.45
C GLU A 496 6.94 -3.42 -22.11
N THR A 497 7.29 -4.51 -21.45
CA THR A 497 6.65 -5.81 -21.64
C THR A 497 5.77 -6.03 -20.43
N GLY A 498 4.59 -6.66 -20.53
CA GLY A 498 3.64 -6.74 -19.39
C GLY A 498 4.22 -7.29 -18.07
N THR A 499 5.43 -7.86 -18.09
CA THR A 499 6.19 -8.35 -16.93
C THR A 499 7.35 -7.46 -16.49
N GLY A 500 7.76 -6.41 -17.22
CA GLY A 500 8.95 -5.62 -16.90
C GLY A 500 9.44 -4.72 -18.04
N LEU A 501 10.67 -4.20 -17.93
CA LEU A 501 11.31 -3.37 -18.97
C LEU A 501 12.33 -4.18 -19.77
N ARG A 502 12.40 -3.97 -21.08
CA ARG A 502 13.45 -4.55 -21.95
C ARG A 502 14.18 -3.46 -22.74
N PRO A 503 15.52 -3.50 -22.83
CA PRO A 503 16.27 -2.50 -23.59
C PRO A 503 16.17 -2.75 -25.09
N TRP A 504 15.80 -1.72 -25.85
CA TRP A 504 15.80 -1.74 -27.32
C TRP A 504 16.98 -0.96 -27.95
N GLY A 505 17.85 -0.41 -27.10
CA GLY A 505 19.00 0.38 -27.54
C GLY A 505 18.62 1.84 -27.81
N ARG A 506 19.39 2.50 -28.68
CA ARG A 506 19.18 3.92 -29.00
C ARG A 506 17.94 4.08 -29.89
N THR A 507 17.36 5.29 -29.91
CA THR A 507 16.14 5.62 -30.65
C THR A 507 16.09 5.10 -32.09
N GLY A 508 17.20 5.19 -32.85
CA GLY A 508 17.25 4.67 -34.21
C GLY A 508 17.01 3.16 -34.32
N GLN A 509 17.67 2.36 -33.48
CA GLN A 509 17.47 0.90 -33.42
C GLN A 509 16.10 0.55 -32.85
N ALA A 510 15.69 1.24 -31.79
CA ALA A 510 14.42 1.01 -31.14
C ALA A 510 13.22 1.33 -32.04
N ALA A 511 13.35 2.31 -32.94
CA ALA A 511 12.34 2.61 -33.94
C ALA A 511 12.12 1.45 -34.93
N LEU A 512 13.15 0.64 -35.24
CA LEU A 512 12.99 -0.55 -36.06
C LEU A 512 12.19 -1.64 -35.34
N TYR A 513 12.46 -1.88 -34.04
CA TYR A 513 11.66 -2.77 -33.21
C TYR A 513 10.20 -2.27 -33.08
N ALA A 514 10.01 -0.96 -32.92
CA ALA A 514 8.69 -0.33 -32.85
C ALA A 514 7.92 -0.52 -34.18
N ALA A 515 8.60 -0.36 -35.32
CA ALA A 515 8.00 -0.58 -36.63
C ALA A 515 7.52 -2.02 -36.82
N LEU A 516 8.36 -3.02 -36.50
CA LEU A 516 7.97 -4.43 -36.55
C LEU A 516 6.76 -4.71 -35.66
N THR A 517 6.76 -4.14 -34.45
CA THR A 517 5.65 -4.27 -33.51
C THR A 517 4.38 -3.66 -34.06
N ASP A 518 4.43 -2.45 -34.60
CA ASP A 518 3.27 -1.76 -35.17
C ASP A 518 2.76 -2.47 -36.43
N VAL A 519 3.60 -3.09 -37.26
CA VAL A 519 3.15 -3.96 -38.36
C VAL A 519 2.39 -5.17 -37.83
N GLY A 520 2.94 -5.89 -36.85
CA GLY A 520 2.27 -7.08 -36.29
C GLY A 520 0.95 -6.77 -35.58
N LEU A 521 0.74 -5.51 -35.17
CA LEU A 521 -0.53 -5.01 -34.61
C LEU A 521 -1.48 -4.42 -35.65
N GLY A 522 -1.08 -4.32 -36.92
CA GLY A 522 -1.88 -3.71 -38.00
C GLY A 522 -1.86 -2.17 -38.02
N ASN A 523 -0.94 -1.54 -37.28
CA ASN A 523 -0.81 -0.08 -37.14
C ASN A 523 0.10 0.52 -38.22
N PHE A 524 -0.21 0.29 -39.50
CA PHE A 524 0.72 0.52 -40.61
C PHE A 524 1.24 1.97 -40.75
N GLU A 525 0.40 2.98 -40.50
CA GLU A 525 0.86 4.38 -40.57
C GLU A 525 1.91 4.69 -39.48
N ARG A 526 1.77 4.12 -38.28
CA ARG A 526 2.76 4.27 -37.21
C ARG A 526 4.05 3.52 -37.55
N ALA A 527 3.93 2.31 -38.10
CA ALA A 527 5.08 1.55 -38.59
C ALA A 527 5.88 2.31 -39.65
N ARG A 528 5.20 2.92 -40.64
CA ARG A 528 5.82 3.82 -41.63
C ARG A 528 6.56 4.96 -40.94
N ALA A 529 5.93 5.64 -39.99
CA ALA A 529 6.56 6.76 -39.29
C ALA A 529 7.83 6.33 -38.52
N HIS A 530 7.84 5.14 -37.92
CA HIS A 530 9.04 4.61 -37.25
C HIS A 530 10.14 4.16 -38.22
N ILE A 531 9.79 3.57 -39.37
CA ILE A 531 10.77 3.23 -40.42
C ILE A 531 11.46 4.49 -40.94
N LEU A 532 10.67 5.53 -41.28
CA LEU A 532 11.21 6.80 -41.75
C LEU A 532 12.07 7.48 -40.67
N ARG A 533 11.65 7.40 -39.41
CA ARG A 533 12.43 7.91 -38.27
C ARG A 533 13.77 7.18 -38.13
N ALA A 534 13.77 5.85 -38.19
CA ALA A 534 14.98 5.06 -38.10
C ALA A 534 15.95 5.36 -39.26
N ALA A 535 15.43 5.49 -40.47
CA ALA A 535 16.20 5.85 -41.65
C ALA A 535 16.85 7.24 -41.50
N GLY A 536 16.09 8.23 -41.03
CA GLY A 536 16.62 9.58 -40.76
C GLY A 536 17.75 9.61 -39.72
N LEU A 537 17.71 8.71 -38.72
CA LEU A 537 18.71 8.62 -37.66
C LEU A 537 19.95 7.79 -38.05
N GLY A 538 19.78 6.74 -38.86
CA GLY A 538 20.87 5.85 -39.29
C GLY A 538 21.74 6.39 -40.42
N GLY A 539 21.29 7.44 -41.12
CA GLY A 539 22.01 7.99 -42.26
C GLY A 539 22.06 6.99 -43.42
N ARG A 540 23.27 6.66 -43.92
CA ARG A 540 23.44 5.77 -45.09
C ARG A 540 23.35 4.28 -44.77
N SER A 541 23.51 3.87 -43.51
CA SER A 541 23.55 2.47 -43.12
C SER A 541 22.89 2.28 -41.76
N ILE A 542 21.92 1.38 -41.68
CA ILE A 542 21.23 1.03 -40.43
C ILE A 542 21.70 -0.37 -40.02
N ALA A 543 22.43 -0.48 -38.91
CA ALA A 543 22.75 -1.77 -38.33
C ALA A 543 21.60 -2.23 -37.44
N PHE A 544 21.10 -3.45 -37.69
CA PHE A 544 20.04 -4.06 -36.89
C PHE A 544 20.36 -5.51 -36.60
N ALA A 545 20.42 -5.85 -35.32
CA ALA A 545 20.45 -7.23 -34.84
C ALA A 545 19.12 -7.50 -34.15
N CYS A 546 18.34 -8.42 -34.72
CA CYS A 546 17.05 -8.78 -34.19
C CYS A 546 17.19 -9.83 -33.09
N ASP A 547 16.57 -9.57 -31.95
CA ASP A 547 16.32 -10.53 -30.90
C ASP A 547 14.80 -10.63 -30.73
N GLU A 548 14.23 -11.77 -31.12
CA GLU A 548 12.79 -12.02 -30.97
C GLU A 548 12.35 -11.91 -29.51
N GLY A 549 13.24 -12.24 -28.57
CA GLY A 549 13.02 -12.09 -27.14
C GLY A 549 12.85 -10.63 -26.69
N LEU A 550 13.11 -9.63 -27.53
CA LEU A 550 12.86 -8.22 -27.23
C LEU A 550 11.53 -7.71 -27.77
N LEU A 551 10.86 -8.43 -28.67
CA LEU A 551 9.55 -8.01 -29.19
C LEU A 551 8.46 -8.22 -28.11
N PRO A 552 7.50 -7.28 -27.98
CA PRO A 552 6.40 -7.39 -27.02
C PRO A 552 5.23 -8.22 -27.59
N ILE A 553 5.34 -8.63 -28.86
CA ILE A 553 4.41 -9.50 -29.58
C ILE A 553 5.19 -10.65 -30.23
N PRO A 554 4.57 -11.81 -30.46
CA PRO A 554 5.21 -12.89 -31.22
C PRO A 554 5.58 -12.45 -32.64
N LEU A 555 6.77 -12.84 -33.12
CA LEU A 555 7.22 -12.53 -34.49
C LEU A 555 6.25 -13.08 -35.55
N ALA A 556 5.57 -14.18 -35.25
CA ALA A 556 4.53 -14.75 -36.10
C ALA A 556 3.43 -13.74 -36.48
N LEU A 557 3.01 -12.86 -35.57
CA LEU A 557 2.01 -11.83 -35.87
C LEU A 557 2.54 -10.81 -36.89
N VAL A 558 3.82 -10.43 -36.78
CA VAL A 558 4.48 -9.55 -37.75
C VAL A 558 4.48 -10.19 -39.14
N THR A 559 4.85 -11.47 -39.23
CA THR A 559 4.86 -12.19 -40.50
C THR A 559 3.47 -12.35 -41.11
N GLN A 560 2.43 -12.55 -40.29
CA GLN A 560 1.03 -12.63 -40.75
C GLN A 560 0.52 -11.29 -41.31
N GLN A 561 1.01 -10.17 -40.79
CA GLN A 561 0.66 -8.83 -41.25
C GLN A 561 1.57 -8.30 -42.37
N SER A 562 2.51 -9.11 -42.85
CA SER A 562 3.49 -8.69 -43.84
C SER A 562 2.84 -8.33 -45.18
N GLU A 563 2.02 -9.21 -45.75
CA GLU A 563 1.34 -8.96 -47.02
C GLU A 563 0.36 -7.77 -46.92
N PRO A 564 -0.53 -7.68 -45.90
CA PRO A 564 -1.36 -6.50 -45.68
C PRO A 564 -0.58 -5.18 -45.58
N PHE A 565 0.59 -5.19 -44.93
CA PHE A 565 1.45 -4.01 -44.84
C PHE A 565 2.01 -3.60 -46.20
N ILE A 566 2.47 -4.57 -47.01
CA ILE A 566 2.99 -4.30 -48.37
C ILE A 566 1.89 -3.72 -49.25
N ASP A 567 0.71 -4.33 -49.29
CA ASP A 567 -0.43 -3.82 -50.07
C ASP A 567 -0.82 -2.41 -49.63
N TRP A 568 -0.84 -2.17 -48.32
CA TRP A 568 -1.08 -0.83 -47.78
C TRP A 568 -0.02 0.19 -48.24
N THR A 569 1.28 -0.16 -48.23
CA THR A 569 2.33 0.74 -48.72
C THR A 569 2.19 1.06 -50.21
N VAL A 570 1.76 0.10 -51.05
CA VAL A 570 1.46 0.36 -52.48
C VAL A 570 0.28 1.33 -52.62
N GLY A 571 -0.74 1.19 -51.76
CA GLY A 571 -1.86 2.11 -51.69
C GLY A 571 -1.47 3.57 -51.44
N LEU A 572 -0.33 3.84 -50.79
CA LEU A 572 0.18 5.20 -50.57
C LEU A 572 0.52 5.93 -51.88
N LEU A 573 0.79 5.21 -52.98
CA LEU A 573 1.00 5.85 -54.28
C LEU A 573 -0.26 6.59 -54.74
N ALA A 574 -1.45 6.07 -54.43
CA ALA A 574 -2.72 6.71 -54.74
C ALA A 574 -2.97 7.97 -53.89
N THR A 575 -2.32 8.09 -52.73
CA THR A 575 -2.42 9.24 -51.83
C THR A 575 -1.27 10.24 -51.96
N GLY A 576 -0.40 10.04 -52.98
CA GLY A 576 0.64 10.99 -53.36
C GLY A 576 2.05 10.67 -52.85
N ALA A 577 2.27 9.52 -52.20
CA ALA A 577 3.62 9.06 -51.88
C ALA A 577 4.42 8.76 -53.15
N SER A 578 5.73 8.98 -53.12
CA SER A 578 6.59 8.67 -54.26
C SER A 578 6.94 7.18 -54.31
N ARG A 579 7.23 6.64 -55.50
CA ARG A 579 7.74 5.25 -55.64
C ARG A 579 9.04 5.02 -54.87
N ILE A 580 9.89 6.06 -54.76
CA ILE A 580 11.15 5.99 -54.00
C ILE A 580 10.85 5.81 -52.51
N GLU A 581 9.87 6.54 -51.98
CA GLU A 581 9.45 6.40 -50.59
C GLU A 581 8.87 5.02 -50.31
N VAL A 582 7.91 4.57 -51.13
CA VAL A 582 7.27 3.25 -50.97
C VAL A 582 8.31 2.13 -51.07
N GLY A 583 9.15 2.14 -52.10
CA GLY A 583 10.22 1.15 -52.27
C GLY A 583 11.23 1.17 -51.13
N GLY A 584 11.59 2.34 -50.62
CA GLY A 584 12.48 2.48 -49.46
C GLY A 584 11.89 1.91 -48.17
N ILE A 585 10.59 2.13 -47.92
CA ILE A 585 9.89 1.56 -46.77
C ILE A 585 9.86 0.03 -46.87
N GLN A 586 9.49 -0.51 -48.04
CA GLN A 586 9.43 -1.95 -48.28
C GLN A 586 10.80 -2.61 -48.13
N ASP A 587 11.85 -2.01 -48.71
CA ASP A 587 13.22 -2.52 -48.63
C ASP A 587 13.72 -2.58 -47.18
N ILE A 588 13.55 -1.50 -46.41
CA ILE A 588 13.92 -1.51 -44.98
C ILE A 588 13.14 -2.59 -44.24
N TYR A 589 11.82 -2.67 -44.45
CA TYR A 589 10.98 -3.64 -43.78
C TYR A 589 11.37 -5.10 -44.08
N PHE A 590 11.62 -5.44 -45.35
CA PHE A 590 12.05 -6.79 -45.70
C PHE A 590 13.43 -7.13 -45.13
N ASN A 591 14.37 -6.19 -45.12
CA ASN A 591 15.67 -6.39 -44.48
C ASN A 591 15.54 -6.63 -42.97
N LEU A 592 14.61 -5.93 -42.29
CA LEU A 592 14.29 -6.20 -40.88
C LEU A 592 13.73 -7.60 -40.69
N LEU A 593 12.77 -8.03 -41.52
CA LEU A 593 12.22 -9.38 -41.46
C LEU A 593 13.26 -10.45 -41.75
N CYS A 594 14.16 -10.24 -42.71
CA CYS A 594 15.27 -11.15 -42.99
C CYS A 594 16.14 -11.31 -41.75
N ALA A 595 16.51 -10.20 -41.09
CA ALA A 595 17.31 -10.22 -39.88
C ALA A 595 16.63 -10.96 -38.72
N CYS A 596 15.30 -10.88 -38.60
CA CYS A 596 14.56 -11.57 -37.54
C CYS A 596 14.24 -13.04 -37.84
N THR A 597 14.00 -13.40 -39.10
CA THR A 597 13.51 -14.74 -39.47
C THR A 597 14.58 -15.64 -40.08
N GLY A 598 15.71 -15.07 -40.53
CA GLY A 598 16.74 -15.77 -41.29
C GLY A 598 16.33 -16.12 -42.74
N ARG A 599 15.13 -15.76 -43.17
CA ARG A 599 14.64 -15.94 -44.55
C ARG A 599 15.26 -14.91 -45.48
N SER A 600 15.41 -15.25 -46.76
CA SER A 600 15.87 -14.28 -47.75
C SER A 600 14.75 -13.31 -48.17
N VAL A 601 15.12 -12.16 -48.73
CA VAL A 601 14.14 -11.22 -49.31
C VAL A 601 13.30 -11.94 -50.36
N GLU A 602 13.91 -12.72 -51.26
CA GLU A 602 13.20 -13.48 -52.30
C GLU A 602 12.15 -14.45 -51.71
N GLU A 603 12.45 -15.08 -50.58
CA GLU A 603 11.49 -15.96 -49.90
C GLU A 603 10.34 -15.19 -49.24
N LEU A 604 10.60 -13.98 -48.75
CA LEU A 604 9.60 -13.13 -48.11
C LEU A 604 8.72 -12.39 -49.12
N THR A 605 9.24 -12.11 -50.32
CA THR A 605 8.53 -11.37 -51.37
C THR A 605 7.77 -12.27 -52.34
N ARG A 606 7.99 -13.59 -52.31
CA ARG A 606 7.32 -14.55 -53.21
C ARG A 606 5.79 -14.46 -53.07
N GLY A 607 5.15 -13.86 -54.08
CA GLY A 607 3.70 -13.67 -54.15
C GLY A 607 3.21 -12.28 -53.74
N SER A 608 4.07 -11.40 -53.23
CA SER A 608 3.71 -10.03 -52.85
C SER A 608 3.96 -9.02 -53.97
N ARG A 609 3.16 -7.95 -54.03
CA ARG A 609 3.35 -6.82 -54.97
C ARG A 609 4.44 -5.87 -54.46
N VAL A 610 5.70 -6.26 -54.61
CA VAL A 610 6.85 -5.46 -54.17
C VAL A 610 7.28 -4.49 -55.27
N LEU A 611 7.63 -3.26 -54.88
CA LEU A 611 8.23 -2.26 -55.75
C LEU A 611 9.72 -2.16 -55.42
N LEU A 612 10.57 -2.86 -56.18
CA LEU A 612 12.00 -2.80 -55.93
C LEU A 612 12.60 -1.52 -56.52
N PRO A 613 13.57 -0.88 -55.85
CA PRO A 613 14.30 0.26 -56.41
C PRO A 613 14.96 -0.12 -57.75
N GLY A 614 14.44 0.41 -58.86
CA GLY A 614 14.94 0.13 -60.20
C GLY A 614 13.96 -0.62 -61.11
N ASP A 615 12.80 -1.05 -60.59
CA ASP A 615 11.74 -1.59 -61.45
C ASP A 615 11.30 -0.52 -62.45
N PRO A 616 11.27 -0.82 -63.76
CA PRO A 616 10.79 0.13 -64.76
C PRO A 616 9.36 0.55 -64.41
N PRO A 617 8.94 1.80 -64.74
CA PRO A 617 7.55 2.19 -64.59
C PRO A 617 6.71 1.14 -65.31
N ALA A 618 5.91 0.38 -64.55
CA ALA A 618 4.96 -0.57 -65.12
C ALA A 618 4.25 0.15 -66.26
N ALA A 619 4.45 -0.34 -67.48
CA ALA A 619 3.88 0.25 -68.69
C ALA A 619 2.38 0.43 -68.40
N ASP A 620 1.93 1.69 -68.49
CA ASP A 620 0.65 2.16 -67.96
C ASP A 620 -0.42 1.07 -68.06
N ALA A 621 -0.80 0.50 -66.91
CA ALA A 621 -2.02 -0.29 -66.85
C ALA A 621 -3.15 0.61 -67.37
N PRO A 622 -4.01 0.14 -68.29
CA PRO A 622 -5.05 0.96 -68.87
C PRO A 622 -5.85 1.62 -67.74
N ARG A 623 -5.93 2.95 -67.79
CA ARG A 623 -6.78 3.73 -66.87
C ARG A 623 -8.23 3.42 -67.22
N ASP A 624 -8.87 2.57 -66.42
CA ASP A 624 -10.33 2.40 -66.40
C ASP A 624 -10.99 3.47 -65.54
#